data_AF-A0A1M6IZV0-F1
#
_entry.id   AF-A0A1M6IZV0-F1
#
_cell.length_a   1.000
_cell.length_b   1.000
_cell.length_c   1.000
_cell.angle_alpha   90.00
_cell.angle_beta   90.00
_cell.angle_gamma   90.00
#
_symmetry.space_group_name_H-M   'P 1'
#
loop_
_entity.id
_entity.type
_entity.pdbx_description
1 polymer ?
#
loop_
_entity_poly.entity_id
_entity_poly.type
_entity_poly.pdbx_seq_one_letter_code
_entity_poly.pdbx_strand_id
1 'polypeptide(L)'
;MVRFNLPTGTFSFEDPVITTRLLEHEQAARLAAAAEQAALSTVYVVSGDPDPSRPHQGLLTVRLNISERTAYQLLRDGKLRYTCAGQKNMRVSELAVREFLGDAPVSH
;
A
#
# COMPACT_ATOMS: atom_id res chain seq x y z
N MET A 1 15.12 -9.09 25.57
CA MET A 1 16.08 -9.41 26.65
C MET A 1 16.18 -8.21 27.57
N VAL A 2 15.70 -8.32 28.81
CA VAL A 2 15.84 -7.26 29.81
C VAL A 2 17.00 -7.66 30.73
N ARG A 3 18.02 -6.81 30.84
CA ARG A 3 19.17 -7.04 31.73
C ARG A 3 19.06 -6.10 32.92
N PHE A 4 18.96 -6.66 34.12
CA PHE A 4 19.11 -5.91 35.36
C PHE A 4 20.50 -6.17 35.92
N ASN A 5 21.33 -5.13 36.02
CA ASN A 5 22.61 -5.19 36.71
C ASN A 5 22.38 -4.83 38.18
N LEU A 6 22.49 -5.82 39.06
CA LEU A 6 22.49 -5.64 40.50
C LEU A 6 23.91 -5.89 41.06
N PRO A 7 24.29 -5.29 42.20
CA PRO A 7 25.62 -5.44 42.78
C PRO A 7 26.01 -6.89 43.14
N THR A 8 25.03 -7.79 43.26
CA THR A 8 25.21 -9.20 43.65
C THR A 8 25.27 -10.18 42.47
N GLY A 9 25.29 -9.69 41.23
CA GLY A 9 25.39 -10.51 40.02
C GLY A 9 24.36 -10.16 38.96
N THR A 10 24.64 -10.55 37.72
CA THR A 10 23.78 -10.29 36.56
C THR A 10 22.60 -11.27 36.55
N PHE A 11 21.39 -10.76 36.70
CA PHE A 11 20.17 -11.55 36.56
C PHE A 11 19.62 -11.34 35.15
N SER A 12 19.69 -12.38 34.32
CA SER A 12 19.09 -12.39 32.98
C SER A 12 17.95 -13.39 32.95
N PHE A 13 16.72 -12.89 32.81
CA PHE A 13 15.57 -13.71 32.50
C PHE A 13 15.16 -13.50 31.05
N GLU A 14 15.02 -14.61 30.35
CA GLU A 14 14.38 -14.68 29.04
C GLU A 14 12.93 -15.12 29.29
N ASP A 15 12.01 -14.16 29.27
CA ASP A 15 10.59 -14.45 29.45
C ASP A 15 10.01 -14.98 28.12
N PRO A 16 9.65 -16.28 28.05
CA PRO A 16 9.13 -16.90 26.83
C PRO A 16 7.79 -16.29 26.37
N VAL A 17 7.05 -15.61 27.27
CA VAL A 17 5.78 -14.94 26.95
C VAL A 17 6.03 -13.60 26.27
N ILE A 18 7.09 -12.89 26.65
CA ILE A 18 7.46 -11.62 26.01
C ILE A 18 8.07 -11.88 24.62
N THR A 19 8.88 -12.93 24.47
CA THR A 19 9.45 -13.29 23.17
C THR A 19 8.39 -13.77 22.18
N THR A 20 7.40 -14.57 22.62
CA THR A 20 6.28 -14.98 21.76
C THR A 20 5.42 -13.80 21.30
N ARG A 21 5.05 -12.89 22.20
CA ARG A 21 4.31 -11.66 21.83
C ARG A 21 5.09 -10.77 20.86
N LEU A 22 6.40 -10.62 21.04
CA LEU A 22 7.23 -9.87 20.10
C LEU A 22 7.27 -10.55 18.72
N LEU A 23 7.38 -11.88 18.67
CA LEU A 23 7.35 -12.64 17.42
C LEU A 23 6.00 -12.53 16.70
N GLU A 24 4.88 -12.58 17.43
CA GLU A 24 3.54 -12.37 16.88
C GLU A 24 3.36 -10.97 16.30
N HIS A 25 3.82 -9.94 17.03
CA HIS A 25 3.81 -8.57 16.55
C HIS A 25 4.68 -8.37 15.30
N GLU A 26 5.88 -8.97 15.28
CA GLU A 26 6.74 -8.92 14.09
C GLU A 26 6.12 -9.63 12.88
N GLN A 27 5.48 -10.78 13.09
CA GLN A 27 4.79 -11.50 12.02
C GLN A 27 3.60 -10.71 11.48
N ALA A 28 2.79 -10.13 12.37
CA ALA A 28 1.67 -9.27 11.98
C ALA A 28 2.16 -8.04 11.21
N ALA A 29 3.24 -7.40 11.66
CA ALA A 29 3.85 -6.26 10.98
C ALA A 29 4.39 -6.64 9.59
N ARG A 30 5.05 -7.81 9.44
CA ARG A 30 5.54 -8.28 8.13
C ARG A 30 4.39 -8.59 7.17
N LEU A 31 3.32 -9.23 7.66
CA LEU A 31 2.14 -9.52 6.85
C LEU A 31 1.43 -8.24 6.42
N ALA A 32 1.30 -7.26 7.33
CA ALA A 32 0.75 -5.94 7.01
C ALA A 32 1.60 -5.19 5.97
N ALA A 33 2.93 -5.19 6.13
CA ALA A 33 3.85 -4.57 5.18
C ALA A 33 3.79 -5.26 3.80
N ALA A 34 3.71 -6.59 3.76
CA ALA A 34 3.57 -7.33 2.51
C ALA A 34 2.23 -7.04 1.81
N ALA A 35 1.13 -6.94 2.57
CA ALA A 35 -0.17 -6.58 2.06
C ALA A 35 -0.19 -5.13 1.51
N GLU A 36 0.47 -4.20 2.20
CA GLU A 36 0.57 -2.81 1.74
C GLU A 36 1.45 -2.69 0.49
N GLN A 37 2.56 -3.44 0.42
CA GLN A 37 3.40 -3.47 -0.77
C GLN A 37 2.67 -4.10 -1.97
N ALA A 38 1.85 -5.13 -1.75
CA ALA A 38 0.98 -5.70 -2.77
C ALA A 38 -0.07 -4.68 -3.24
N ALA A 39 -0.70 -3.94 -2.31
CA ALA A 39 -1.67 -2.90 -2.65
C ALA A 39 -1.02 -1.77 -3.47
N LEU A 40 0.16 -1.29 -3.08
CA LEU A 40 0.93 -0.26 -3.80
C LEU A 40 1.37 -0.70 -5.20
N SER A 41 1.56 -2.01 -5.42
CA SER A 41 1.87 -2.58 -6.74
C SER A 41 0.67 -2.61 -7.69
N THR A 42 -0.54 -2.32 -7.20
CA THR A 42 -1.76 -2.33 -8.02
C THR A 42 -1.71 -1.20 -9.05
N VAL A 43 -2.03 -1.56 -10.29
CA VAL A 43 -2.10 -0.63 -11.42
C VAL A 43 -3.48 -0.69 -12.05
N TYR A 44 -4.11 0.47 -12.16
CA TYR A 44 -5.41 0.65 -12.80
C TYR A 44 -5.25 1.12 -14.24
N VAL A 45 -6.13 0.64 -15.11
CA VAL A 45 -6.32 1.18 -16.46
C VAL A 45 -7.56 2.07 -16.50
N VAL A 46 -7.53 3.09 -17.37
CA VAL A 46 -8.64 4.04 -17.53
C VAL A 46 -9.76 3.45 -18.39
N SER A 47 -9.37 2.67 -19.39
CA SER A 47 -10.25 2.09 -20.42
C SER A 47 -9.91 0.61 -20.61
N GLY A 48 -10.90 -0.21 -20.89
CA GLY A 48 -10.74 -1.64 -21.17
C GLY A 48 -11.84 -2.47 -20.51
N ASP A 49 -11.76 -3.78 -20.70
CA ASP A 49 -12.71 -4.71 -20.08
C ASP A 49 -12.40 -4.87 -18.58
N PRO A 50 -13.42 -4.86 -17.71
CA PRO A 50 -13.24 -5.10 -16.29
C PRO A 50 -12.74 -6.52 -16.04
N ASP A 51 -11.68 -6.65 -15.24
CA ASP A 51 -11.11 -7.94 -14.84
C ASP A 51 -11.54 -8.26 -13.41
N PRO A 52 -12.50 -9.19 -13.19
CA PRO A 52 -13.02 -9.50 -11.86
C PRO A 52 -11.99 -10.16 -10.94
N SER A 53 -10.86 -10.63 -11.46
CA SER A 53 -9.78 -11.22 -10.65
C SER A 53 -8.93 -10.16 -9.93
N ARG A 54 -9.09 -8.87 -10.27
CA ARG A 54 -8.28 -7.76 -9.76
C ARG A 54 -9.07 -6.87 -8.80
N PRO A 55 -8.39 -6.23 -7.82
CA PRO A 55 -9.01 -5.21 -6.99
C PRO A 55 -9.61 -4.10 -7.86
N HIS A 56 -10.82 -3.66 -7.51
CA HIS A 56 -11.60 -2.67 -8.25
C HIS A 56 -11.70 -2.97 -9.76
N GLN A 57 -11.76 -4.25 -10.13
CA GLN A 57 -11.85 -4.72 -11.52
C GLN A 57 -10.67 -4.28 -12.40
N GLY A 58 -9.56 -3.82 -11.81
CA GLY A 58 -8.42 -3.24 -12.53
C GLY A 58 -8.70 -1.87 -13.16
N LEU A 59 -9.83 -1.22 -12.84
CA LEU A 59 -10.26 0.02 -13.48
C LEU A 59 -10.18 1.23 -12.53
N LEU A 60 -9.64 2.34 -13.05
CA LEU A 60 -9.54 3.59 -12.31
C LEU A 60 -10.91 4.20 -12.02
N THR A 61 -11.84 4.04 -12.97
CA THR A 61 -13.22 4.51 -12.87
C THR A 61 -13.95 3.87 -11.70
N VAL A 62 -13.73 2.59 -11.45
CA VAL A 62 -14.29 1.84 -10.31
C VAL A 62 -13.63 2.26 -9.00
N ARG A 63 -12.30 2.43 -9.00
CA ARG A 63 -11.54 2.84 -7.81
C ARG A 63 -11.90 4.23 -7.28
N LEU A 64 -12.11 5.18 -8.19
CA LEU A 64 -12.45 6.57 -7.87
C LEU A 64 -13.97 6.85 -7.92
N ASN A 65 -14.76 5.89 -8.37
CA ASN A 65 -16.20 6.03 -8.62
C ASN A 65 -16.53 7.25 -9.52
N ILE A 66 -15.83 7.36 -10.64
CA ILE A 66 -15.98 8.45 -11.62
C ILE A 66 -16.20 7.91 -13.03
N SER A 67 -16.74 8.77 -13.90
CA SER A 67 -16.85 8.45 -15.32
C SER A 67 -15.48 8.40 -16.01
N GLU A 68 -15.38 7.61 -17.08
CA GLU A 68 -14.17 7.53 -17.91
C GLU A 68 -13.77 8.91 -18.47
N ARG A 69 -14.76 9.74 -18.86
CA ARG A 69 -14.53 11.12 -19.30
C ARG A 69 -13.83 11.95 -18.23
N THR A 70 -14.31 11.86 -16.99
CA THR A 70 -13.71 12.57 -15.85
C THR A 70 -12.31 12.05 -15.55
N ALA A 71 -12.10 10.74 -15.62
CA ALA A 71 -10.78 10.13 -15.45
C ALA A 71 -9.78 10.65 -16.49
N TYR A 72 -10.13 10.65 -17.77
CA TYR A 72 -9.28 11.23 -18.83
C TYR A 72 -9.02 12.71 -18.63
N GLN A 73 -10.00 13.47 -18.15
CA GLN A 73 -9.83 14.88 -17.86
C GLN A 73 -8.83 15.12 -16.73
N LEU A 74 -8.90 14.35 -15.64
CA LEU A 74 -7.93 14.44 -14.53
C LEU A 74 -6.50 14.14 -14.97
N LEU A 75 -6.33 13.15 -15.86
CA LEU A 75 -5.04 12.79 -16.43
C LEU A 75 -4.51 13.86 -17.38
N ARG A 76 -5.39 14.40 -18.25
CA ARG A 76 -5.04 15.46 -19.19
C ARG A 76 -4.69 16.78 -18.50
N ASP A 77 -5.40 17.10 -17.43
CA ASP A 77 -5.16 18.29 -16.60
C ASP A 77 -3.90 18.13 -15.72
N GLY A 78 -3.25 16.96 -15.74
CA GLY A 78 -2.05 16.68 -14.95
C GLY A 78 -2.29 16.58 -13.44
N LYS A 79 -3.56 16.47 -13.01
CA LYS A 79 -3.94 16.36 -11.58
C LYS A 79 -3.63 14.99 -11.01
N LEU A 80 -3.56 13.97 -11.86
CA LEU A 80 -3.28 12.60 -11.47
C LEU A 80 -2.13 12.07 -12.33
N ARG A 81 -1.09 11.53 -11.67
CA ARG A 81 0.09 10.99 -12.33
C ARG A 81 -0.25 9.66 -13.01
N TYR A 82 0.27 9.45 -14.22
CA TYR A 82 0.07 8.22 -14.98
C TYR A 82 1.28 7.88 -15.83
N THR A 83 1.35 6.62 -16.23
CA THR A 83 2.35 6.08 -17.15
C THR A 83 1.64 5.58 -18.40
N CYS A 84 2.18 5.93 -19.57
CA CYS A 84 1.69 5.39 -20.84
C CYS A 84 2.34 4.03 -21.14
N ALA A 85 1.53 3.01 -21.38
CA ALA A 85 1.96 1.75 -21.97
C ALA A 85 1.41 1.65 -23.40
N GLY A 86 2.12 2.21 -24.38
CA GLY A 86 1.66 2.32 -25.77
C GLY A 86 0.75 3.53 -26.02
N GLN A 87 0.08 3.58 -27.18
CA GLN A 87 -0.61 4.79 -27.65
C GLN A 87 -1.94 5.12 -26.93
N LYS A 88 -2.59 4.16 -26.27
CA LYS A 88 -3.92 4.37 -25.65
C LYS A 88 -4.07 3.80 -24.25
N ASN A 89 -3.07 3.10 -23.74
CA ASN A 89 -3.19 2.42 -22.45
C ASN A 89 -2.56 3.27 -21.34
N MET A 90 -3.37 4.14 -20.74
CA MET A 90 -2.97 4.94 -19.58
C MET A 90 -3.09 4.11 -18.31
N ARG A 91 -1.99 4.03 -17.56
CA ARG A 91 -1.88 3.25 -16.33
C ARG A 91 -1.63 4.16 -15.15
N VAL A 92 -2.40 3.96 -14.08
CA VAL A 92 -2.29 4.73 -12.84
C VAL A 92 -1.98 3.77 -11.71
N SER A 93 -0.92 4.03 -10.94
CA SER A 93 -0.61 3.22 -9.75
C SER A 93 -1.52 3.60 -8.58
N GLU A 94 -1.80 2.64 -7.69
CA GLU A 94 -2.53 2.93 -6.43
C GLU A 94 -1.84 4.02 -5.62
N LEU A 95 -0.50 4.09 -5.64
CA LEU A 95 0.23 5.19 -4.98
C LEU A 95 -0.19 6.56 -5.52
N ALA A 96 -0.26 6.73 -6.84
CA ALA A 96 -0.68 8.00 -7.44
C ALA A 96 -2.14 8.35 -7.09
N VAL A 97 -3.01 7.34 -6.96
CA VAL A 97 -4.39 7.51 -6.51
C VAL A 97 -4.44 7.96 -5.05
N ARG A 98 -3.65 7.33 -4.15
CA ARG A 98 -3.57 7.72 -2.73
C ARG A 98 -2.98 9.12 -2.56
N GLU A 99 -1.94 9.47 -3.32
CA GLU A 99 -1.38 10.83 -3.36
C GLU A 99 -2.45 11.85 -3.77
N PHE A 100 -3.24 11.54 -4.79
CA PHE A 100 -4.34 12.40 -5.25
C PHE A 100 -5.46 12.55 -4.21
N LEU A 101 -5.80 11.48 -3.49
CA LEU A 101 -6.82 11.50 -2.43
C LEU A 101 -6.31 12.15 -1.12
N GLY A 102 -5.02 12.46 -1.02
CA GLY A 102 -4.40 12.99 0.20
C GLY A 102 -4.19 11.94 1.30
N ASP A 103 -4.23 10.66 0.94
CA ASP A 103 -4.21 9.49 1.83
C ASP A 103 -2.85 8.75 1.81
N ALA A 104 -1.87 9.32 1.09
CA ALA A 104 -0.50 8.83 1.07
C ALA A 104 0.27 9.36 2.30
N PRO A 105 1.12 8.53 2.94
CA PRO A 105 1.98 9.02 4.01
C PRO A 105 2.85 10.15 3.46
N VAL A 106 2.69 11.33 4.03
CA VAL A 106 3.50 12.50 3.69
C VAL A 106 4.93 12.16 4.10
N SER A 107 5.77 11.82 3.12
CA SER A 107 7.22 11.70 3.35
C SER A 107 7.77 13.09 3.63
N HIS A 108 7.81 13.46 4.91
CA HIS A 108 8.57 14.58 5.44
C HIS A 108 10.01 14.15 5.72
#